data_AF-A0AAV2YSH0-F1
#
_entry.id   AF-A0AAV2YSH0-F1
#
_cell.length_a   1.000
_cell.length_b   1.000
_cell.length_c   1.000
_cell.angle_alpha   90.00
_cell.angle_beta   90.00
_cell.angle_gamma   90.00
#
_symmetry.space_group_name_H-M   'P 1'
#
loop_
_entity.id
_entity.type
_entity.pdbx_description
1 polymer ?
#
loop_
_entity_poly.entity_id
_entity_poly.type
_entity_poly.pdbx_seq_one_letter_code
_entity_poly.pdbx_strand_id
1 'polypeptide(L)' 'MSAHLDRFDELVVAMEGVGDGIDEARQLVVLLGSLPSSYDMIVSSIENAKDISLIEVKEKLLKENEKLERV' A
#
# COMPACT_ATOMS: atom_id res chain seq x y z
N MET A 1 3.59 9.66 3.47
CA MET A 1 3.35 8.39 2.73
C MET A 1 4.52 7.90 1.85
N SER A 2 5.16 8.73 1.02
CA SER A 2 6.23 8.27 0.10
C SER A 2 7.30 7.39 0.77
N ALA A 3 7.88 7.87 1.88
CA ALA A 3 8.91 7.13 2.61
C ALA A 3 8.44 5.81 3.26
N HIS A 4 7.12 5.59 3.37
CA HIS A 4 6.55 4.31 3.81
C HIS A 4 6.48 3.32 2.64
N LEU A 5 6.06 3.80 1.46
CA LEU A 5 6.02 3.00 0.23
C LEU A 5 7.43 2.57 -0.20
N ASP A 6 8.42 3.46 -0.11
CA ASP A 6 9.82 3.14 -0.43
C ASP A 6 10.35 2.01 0.46
N ARG A 7 10.08 2.07 1.78
CA ARG A 7 10.45 1.02 2.73
C ARG A 7 9.70 -0.29 2.49
N PHE A 8 8.43 -0.21 2.08
CA PHE A 8 7.65 -1.37 1.71
C PHE A 8 8.24 -2.07 0.48
N ASP A 9 8.65 -1.31 -0.54
CA ASP A 9 9.30 -1.87 -1.73
C ASP A 9 10.66 -2.48 -1.41
N GLU A 10 11.48 -1.85 -0.56
CA GLU A 10 12.72 -2.46 -0.06
C GLU A 10 12.47 -3.78 0.67
N LEU A 11 11.42 -3.85 1.49
CA LEU A 11 11.06 -5.09 2.19
C LEU A 11 10.63 -6.18 1.21
N VAL A 12 9.79 -5.85 0.22
CA VAL A 12 9.35 -6.78 -0.82
C VAL A 12 10.55 -7.35 -1.59
N VAL A 13 11.47 -6.48 -2.01
CA VAL A 13 12.70 -6.88 -2.72
C VAL A 13 13.60 -7.73 -1.84
N ALA A 14 13.73 -7.40 -0.55
CA ALA A 14 14.51 -8.19 0.40
C ALA A 14 13.91 -9.59 0.63
N MET A 15 12.58 -9.70 0.70
CA MET A 15 11.87 -10.96 0.83
C MET A 15 12.00 -11.83 -0.43
N GLU A 16 11.93 -11.23 -1.61
CA GLU A 16 12.21 -11.92 -2.88
C GLU A 16 13.66 -12.44 -2.92
N GLY A 17 14.63 -11.65 -2.43
CA GLY A 17 16.04 -12.01 -2.35
C GLY A 17 16.36 -13.20 -1.45
N VAL A 18 15.52 -13.48 -0.44
CA VAL A 18 15.64 -14.67 0.43
C VAL A 18 14.82 -15.87 -0.08
N GLY A 19 14.17 -15.75 -1.24
CA GLY A 19 13.34 -16.78 -1.84
C GLY A 19 11.91 -16.86 -1.28
N ASP A 20 11.51 -15.87 -0.48
CA ASP A 20 10.17 -15.74 0.09
C ASP A 20 9.40 -14.60 -0.61
N GLY A 21 9.35 -14.67 -1.95
CA GLY A 21 8.66 -13.68 -2.76
C GLY A 21 7.16 -13.61 -2.40
N ILE A 22 6.70 -12.42 -2.04
CA ILE A 22 5.29 -12.17 -1.74
C ILE A 22 4.57 -11.81 -3.04
N ASP A 23 3.46 -12.49 -3.34
CA ASP A 23 2.57 -12.15 -4.46
C ASP A 23 1.85 -10.80 -4.25
N GLU A 24 1.43 -10.17 -5.34
CA GLU A 24 0.84 -8.83 -5.31
C GLU A 24 -0.39 -8.72 -4.37
N ALA A 25 -1.24 -9.75 -4.32
CA ALA A 25 -2.42 -9.75 -3.45
C ALA A 25 -2.04 -9.74 -1.97
N ARG A 26 -1.02 -10.52 -1.58
CA ARG A 26 -0.48 -10.47 -0.21
C ARG A 26 0.23 -9.16 0.08
N GLN A 27 0.96 -8.59 -0.87
CA GLN A 27 1.59 -7.28 -0.73
C GLN A 27 0.54 -6.20 -0.43
N LEU A 28 -0.59 -6.22 -1.16
CA LEU A 28 -1.72 -5.33 -0.92
C LEU A 28 -2.26 -5.47 0.50
N VAL A 29 -2.51 -6.69 0.98
CA VAL A 29 -3.02 -6.91 2.35
C VAL A 29 -2.05 -6.37 3.40
N VAL A 30 -0.74 -6.63 3.25
CA VAL A 30 0.28 -6.13 4.19
C VAL A 30 0.35 -4.60 4.16
N LEU A 31 0.35 -4.01 2.97
CA LEU A 31 0.40 -2.56 2.81
C LEU A 31 -0.83 -1.92 3.45
N LEU A 32 -2.04 -2.38 3.12
CA LEU A 32 -3.29 -1.84 3.66
C LEU A 32 -3.40 -2.02 5.18
N GLY A 33 -2.98 -3.18 5.71
CA GLY A 33 -2.96 -3.45 7.15
C GLY A 33 -1.90 -2.66 7.93
N SER A 34 -0.88 -2.12 7.25
CA SER A 34 0.15 -1.28 7.87
C SER A 34 -0.25 0.20 8.00
N LEU A 35 -1.36 0.60 7.38
CA LEU A 35 -1.80 1.98 7.37
C LEU A 35 -2.52 2.35 8.67
N PRO A 36 -2.37 3.61 9.13
CA PRO A 36 -3.16 4.11 10.26
C PRO A 36 -4.63 4.27 9.87
N SER A 37 -5.51 4.28 10.87
CA SER A 37 -6.97 4.37 10.71
C SER A 37 -7.46 5.63 9.95
N SER A 38 -6.61 6.65 9.79
CA SER A 38 -6.88 7.79 8.92
C SER A 38 -7.05 7.41 7.44
N TYR A 39 -6.61 6.22 7.05
CA TYR A 39 -6.74 5.68 5.69
C TYR A 39 -7.86 4.63 5.58
N ASP A 40 -8.64 4.35 6.64
CA ASP A 40 -9.68 3.30 6.61
C ASP A 40 -10.70 3.50 5.48
N MET A 41 -11.07 4.75 5.17
CA MET A 41 -11.97 5.07 4.05
C MET A 41 -11.40 4.60 2.71
N ILE A 42 -10.12 4.88 2.45
CA ILE A 42 -9.50 4.52 1.18
C ILE A 42 -9.15 3.03 1.13
N VAL A 43 -8.76 2.44 2.26
CA VAL A 43 -8.56 1.00 2.40
C VAL A 43 -9.84 0.25 2.04
N SER A 44 -10.97 0.62 2.63
CA SER A 44 -12.25 -0.03 2.33
C SER A 44 -12.71 0.17 0.88
N SER A 45 -12.36 1.31 0.27
CA SER A 45 -12.61 1.52 -1.16
C SER A 45 -11.74 0.63 -2.06
N ILE A 46 -10.49 0.39 -1.67
CA ILE A 46 -9.54 -0.48 -2.37
C ILE A 46 -9.95 -1.94 -2.21
N GLU A 47 -10.34 -2.37 -1.01
CA GLU A 47 -10.82 -3.72 -0.72
C GLU A 47 -12.09 -4.09 -1.52
N ASN A 48 -12.94 -3.10 -1.81
CA ASN A 48 -14.13 -3.29 -2.65
C ASN A 48 -13.82 -3.27 -4.17
N ALA A 49 -12.62 -2.85 -4.58
CA ALA A 49 -12.23 -2.86 -5.98
C ALA A 49 -11.79 -4.27 -6.39
N LYS A 50 -12.39 -4.82 -7.46
CA LYS A 50 -12.13 -6.21 -7.89
C LYS A 50 -10.83 -6.39 -8.69
N ASP A 51 -10.31 -5.32 -9.27
CA ASP A 51 -9.17 -5.35 -10.18
C ASP A 51 -8.35 -4.08 -9.97
N ILE A 52 -7.71 -3.97 -8.80
CA ILE A 52 -6.84 -2.84 -8.49
C ILE A 52 -5.40 -3.32 -8.37
N SER A 53 -4.51 -2.70 -9.13
CA SER A 53 -3.09 -2.99 -9.09
C SER A 53 -2.42 -2.35 -7.88
N LEU A 54 -1.27 -2.89 -7.45
CA LEU A 54 -0.49 -2.30 -6.36
C LEU A 54 -0.06 -0.86 -6.68
N ILE A 55 0.22 -0.57 -7.95
CA ILE A 55 0.59 0.77 -8.43
C ILE A 55 -0.57 1.76 -8.21
N GLU A 56 -1.79 1.39 -8.59
CA GLU A 56 -2.97 2.23 -8.39
C GLU A 56 -3.26 2.48 -6.90
N VAL A 57 -3.05 1.46 -6.06
CA VAL A 57 -3.16 1.60 -4.61
C VAL A 57 -2.14 2.61 -4.08
N LYS A 58 -0.87 2.48 -4.47
CA LYS A 58 0.20 3.42 -4.08
C LYS A 58 -0.14 4.86 -4.49
N GLU A 59 -0.60 5.07 -5.73
CA GLU A 59 -1.03 6.40 -6.19
C GLU A 59 -2.22 6.95 -5.40
N LYS A 60 -3.23 6.13 -5.12
CA LYS A 60 -4.39 6.50 -4.30
C LYS A 60 -3.98 6.91 -2.89
N LEU A 61 -3.09 6.14 -2.27
CA LEU A 61 -2.57 6.42 -0.92
C LEU A 61 -1.75 7.71 -0.87
N LEU A 62 -0.92 7.98 -1.89
CA LEU A 62 -0.19 9.24 -2.00
C LEU A 62 -1.14 10.43 -2.11
N LYS A 63 -2.13 10.35 -3.01
CA LYS A 63 -3.14 11.41 -3.17
C LYS A 63 -3.94 11.66 -1.89
N GLU A 64 -4.26 10.60 -1.14
CA GLU A 64 -4.96 10.75 0.14
C GLU A 64 -4.07 11.36 1.22
N ASN A 65 -2.80 10.96 1.31
CA ASN A 65 -1.83 11.56 2.22
C ASN A 65 -1.65 13.05 1.93
N GLU A 66 -1.55 13.46 0.66
CA GLU A 66 -1.45 14.87 0.29
C GLU A 66 -2.69 15.68 0.70
N LYS A 67 -3.87 15.08 0.66
CA LYS A 67 -5.08 15.74 1.18
C LYS A 67 -5.04 15.85 2.69
N LEU A 68 -4.68 14.76 3.39
CA LEU A 68 -4.59 14.72 4.85
C LEU A 68 -3.54 15.70 5.40
N GLU A 69 -2.40 15.85 4.71
CA GLU A 69 -1.35 16.82 5.07
C GLU A 69 -1.74 18.28 4.79
N ARG A 70 -2.80 18.51 3.99
CA ARG A 70 -3.33 19.86 3.70
C ARG A 70 -4.46 20.29 4.66
N VAL A 71 -4.91 19.42 5.56
CA VAL A 71 -5.94 19.72 6.57
C VAL A 71 -5.29 20.15 7.88
#